data_AF-A0A9R1E3I8-F1
#
_entry.id   AF-A0A9R1E3I8-F1
#
_cell.length_a   1.000
_cell.length_b   1.000
_cell.length_c   1.000
_cell.angle_alpha   90.00
_cell.angle_beta   90.00
_cell.angle_gamma   90.00
#
_symmetry.space_group_name_H-M   'P 1'
#
loop_
_entity.id
_entity.type
_entity.pdbx_description
1 polymer ?
#
loop_
_entity_poly.entity_id
_entity_poly.type
_entity_poly.pdbx_seq_one_letter_code
_entity_poly.pdbx_strand_id
1 'polypeptide(L)'
;MPEEGEKEYHKGGWCDSEALKEALRVLPFKGYLKDSFNKLSGDLCDCIETLYHDHPRNSETRRSFQCMLEVVELIKILPALINCDKDNSDIWSDELLERKIQDGGDPTLWREELTCVQTNTCNKSKFRLARSLCVQELRYLVDNLDLPNCYSIKEIQFYLLQRVKCILCTVSSSFRLYNVPMDNSPSDICWLVKKSEKLTLDLLIVDEAAQLKECETLIPLQLPGIRQAVFIGDEYQLPALVKSKISDNAKFGRSVFERLSMLGYCKHLLNVQYRMHPKISKFPVVTFYDGKISDGPNVTTKSYEKRFLASKIFGSYSFINVDGGHETTEKHGHGWKNTIEAAAVSRIVQRLFKESFSTGIKISVGVVSPYNGQVREISEKLGKSYDRYDGFSVKVKSVDGFQGAEEDIIIISTVRSNKAGSVGFLTNMQRTNVALTRAKHCLWIVGNGTTLSNSKSVWQKIVKDAQDRDCYFDADEDKDLSNAVFKAVIELDDADNLVEKMDSLDIGKPRSQV
;
A
#
# COMPACT_ATOMS: atom_id res chain seq x y z
N MET A 1 44.07 39.18 -0.58
CA MET A 1 44.83 39.39 -1.84
C MET A 1 45.15 38.02 -2.40
N PRO A 2 45.08 37.78 -3.71
CA PRO A 2 44.67 38.62 -4.86
C PRO A 2 43.49 37.94 -5.61
N GLU A 3 42.92 38.35 -6.75
CA GLU A 3 42.83 39.55 -7.60
C GLU A 3 41.63 39.30 -8.54
N GLU A 4 41.12 40.39 -9.12
CA GLU A 4 39.98 40.51 -10.01
C GLU A 4 40.10 39.74 -11.34
N GLY A 5 38.96 39.39 -11.94
CA GLY A 5 38.85 38.89 -13.31
C GLY A 5 37.41 38.95 -13.83
N GLU A 6 37.15 39.94 -14.67
CA GLU A 6 35.89 40.28 -15.34
C GLU A 6 35.21 39.11 -16.08
N LYS A 7 33.87 39.07 -16.05
CA LYS A 7 33.07 38.73 -17.24
C LYS A 7 31.76 39.52 -17.27
N GLU A 8 31.64 40.33 -18.30
CA GLU A 8 30.43 40.99 -18.77
C GLU A 8 29.25 40.02 -18.90
N TYR A 9 28.09 40.40 -18.37
CA TYR A 9 26.81 39.87 -18.82
C TYR A 9 26.00 41.01 -19.45
N HIS A 10 25.76 40.84 -20.75
CA HIS A 10 24.96 41.69 -21.61
C HIS A 10 23.57 41.96 -21.04
N LYS A 11 23.17 43.23 -21.13
CA LYS A 11 21.79 43.71 -21.05
C LYS A 11 20.89 42.97 -22.05
N GLY A 12 20.02 42.12 -21.56
CA GLY A 12 18.74 41.79 -22.18
C GLY A 12 17.64 42.58 -21.46
N GLY A 13 17.57 43.89 -21.74
CA GLY A 13 16.44 44.71 -21.31
C GLY A 13 15.28 44.58 -22.29
N TRP A 14 14.08 44.77 -21.76
CA TRP A 14 12.77 44.92 -22.43
C TRP A 14 11.92 43.65 -22.54
N CYS A 15 11.32 43.23 -21.41
CA CYS A 15 9.91 42.82 -21.38
C CYS A 15 9.38 42.73 -19.93
N ASP A 16 9.36 43.84 -19.19
CA ASP A 16 8.75 43.85 -17.83
C ASP A 16 8.00 45.14 -17.50
N SER A 17 7.69 45.96 -18.51
CA SER A 17 6.89 47.18 -18.35
C SER A 17 5.39 46.90 -18.38
N GLU A 18 4.95 45.87 -19.12
CA GLU A 18 3.54 45.49 -19.19
C GLU A 18 3.10 44.65 -17.99
N ALA A 19 3.92 43.69 -17.53
CA ALA A 19 3.62 42.88 -16.35
C ALA A 19 3.51 43.72 -15.06
N LEU A 20 4.37 44.73 -14.90
CA LEU A 20 4.29 45.68 -13.77
C LEU A 20 3.11 46.67 -13.90
N LYS A 21 2.67 47.01 -15.12
CA LYS A 21 1.46 47.82 -15.35
C LYS A 21 0.18 47.04 -15.12
N GLU A 22 0.18 45.73 -15.35
CA GLU A 22 -0.94 44.84 -15.05
C GLU A 22 -1.11 44.63 -13.54
N ALA A 23 0.01 44.54 -12.80
CA ALA A 23 0.01 44.43 -11.34
C ALA A 23 -0.47 45.70 -10.59
N LEU A 24 -0.56 46.85 -11.28
CA LEU A 24 -0.96 48.15 -10.71
C LEU A 24 -2.30 48.69 -11.24
N ARG A 25 -3.08 47.89 -12.00
CA ARG A 25 -4.46 48.27 -12.33
C ARG A 25 -5.33 48.19 -11.08
N VAL A 26 -5.60 49.34 -10.49
CA VAL A 26 -6.63 49.47 -9.45
C VAL A 26 -7.97 49.07 -10.06
N LEU A 27 -8.45 47.87 -9.71
CA LEU A 27 -9.78 47.40 -10.07
C LEU A 27 -10.81 48.42 -9.57
N PRO A 28 -11.82 48.79 -10.38
CA PRO A 28 -12.96 49.54 -9.88
C PRO A 28 -13.54 48.81 -8.65
N PHE A 29 -14.04 49.55 -7.65
CA PHE A 29 -14.59 48.96 -6.41
C PHE A 29 -15.56 47.79 -6.67
N LYS A 30 -16.42 47.92 -7.70
CA LYS A 30 -17.33 46.86 -8.16
C LYS A 30 -16.59 45.60 -8.61
N GLY A 31 -15.53 45.75 -9.40
CA GLY A 31 -14.69 44.63 -9.84
C GLY A 31 -13.94 43.98 -8.68
N TYR A 32 -13.29 44.78 -7.84
CA TYR A 32 -12.61 44.28 -6.64
C TYR A 32 -13.56 43.49 -5.71
N LEU A 33 -14.78 43.98 -5.49
CA LEU A 33 -15.77 43.32 -4.63
C LEU A 33 -16.27 42.03 -5.26
N LYS A 34 -16.59 42.03 -6.56
CA LYS A 34 -16.96 40.80 -7.29
C LYS A 34 -15.88 39.73 -7.15
N ASP A 35 -14.63 40.07 -7.47
CA ASP A 35 -13.51 39.13 -7.45
C ASP A 35 -13.23 38.61 -6.03
N SER A 36 -13.19 39.51 -5.05
CA SER A 36 -12.94 39.16 -3.65
C SER A 36 -14.07 38.30 -3.07
N PHE A 37 -15.32 38.64 -3.35
CA PHE A 37 -16.47 37.86 -2.91
C PHE A 37 -16.48 36.47 -3.54
N ASN A 38 -16.32 36.37 -4.86
CA ASN A 38 -16.32 35.09 -5.56
C ASN A 38 -15.22 34.17 -5.01
N LYS A 39 -14.01 34.69 -4.80
CA LYS A 39 -12.90 33.93 -4.20
C LYS A 39 -13.24 33.45 -2.79
N LEU A 40 -13.58 34.36 -1.88
CA LEU A 40 -13.87 34.03 -0.48
C LEU A 40 -15.09 33.11 -0.34
N SER A 41 -16.08 33.27 -1.22
CA SER A 41 -17.28 32.42 -1.25
C SER A 41 -16.96 30.99 -1.67
N GLY A 42 -16.02 30.80 -2.61
CA GLY A 42 -15.51 29.48 -2.98
C GLY A 42 -14.78 28.83 -1.81
N ASP A 43 -13.82 29.53 -1.23
CA ASP A 43 -13.03 29.05 -0.09
C ASP A 43 -13.95 28.67 1.11
N LEU A 44 -15.00 29.46 1.36
CA LEU A 44 -15.97 29.20 2.42
C LEU A 44 -16.87 28.00 2.13
N CYS A 45 -17.34 27.83 0.89
CA CYS A 45 -18.09 26.64 0.48
C CYS A 45 -17.27 25.37 0.69
N ASP A 46 -16.03 25.34 0.21
CA ASP A 46 -15.14 24.17 0.36
C ASP A 46 -14.91 23.84 1.84
N CYS A 47 -14.74 24.86 2.68
CA CYS A 47 -14.61 24.70 4.13
C CYS A 47 -15.88 24.10 4.76
N ILE A 48 -17.05 24.63 4.43
CA ILE A 48 -18.33 24.15 4.97
C ILE A 48 -18.62 22.74 4.49
N GLU A 49 -18.37 22.40 3.22
CA GLU A 49 -18.54 21.05 2.69
C GLU A 49 -17.61 20.05 3.40
N THR A 50 -16.34 20.42 3.61
CA THR A 50 -15.40 19.60 4.38
C THR A 50 -15.91 19.36 5.80
N LEU A 51 -16.31 20.42 6.51
CA LEU A 51 -16.87 20.29 7.86
C LEU A 51 -18.18 19.47 7.86
N TYR A 52 -19.04 19.63 6.86
CA TYR A 52 -20.30 18.91 6.77
C TYR A 52 -20.09 17.38 6.62
N HIS A 53 -19.06 16.98 5.88
CA HIS A 53 -18.72 15.57 5.66
C HIS A 53 -17.92 14.96 6.80
N ASP A 54 -16.95 15.70 7.35
CA ASP A 54 -15.96 15.15 8.28
C ASP A 54 -16.27 15.44 9.75
N HIS A 55 -17.09 16.46 10.04
CA HIS A 55 -17.49 16.74 11.42
C HIS A 55 -18.48 15.68 11.93
N PRO A 56 -18.24 15.08 13.12
CA PRO A 56 -19.16 14.09 13.66
C PRO A 56 -20.55 14.66 13.95
N ARG A 57 -21.58 13.90 13.57
CA ARG A 57 -22.97 14.22 13.87
C ARG A 57 -23.34 13.72 15.27
N ASN A 58 -23.88 14.61 16.10
CA ASN A 58 -24.52 14.25 17.37
C ASN A 58 -25.88 14.98 17.48
N SER A 59 -26.63 14.74 18.56
CA SER A 59 -27.95 15.37 18.76
C SER A 59 -27.88 16.89 18.92
N GLU A 60 -26.76 17.42 19.41
CA GLU A 60 -26.55 18.83 19.70
C GLU A 60 -26.13 19.61 18.45
N THR A 61 -25.37 19.00 17.53
CA THR A 61 -24.88 19.65 16.30
C THR A 61 -25.88 19.62 15.15
N ARG A 62 -27.04 18.97 15.29
CA ARG A 62 -28.06 18.84 14.22
C ARG A 62 -28.43 20.19 13.60
N ARG A 63 -28.61 21.25 14.39
CA ARG A 63 -28.94 22.58 13.87
C ARG A 63 -27.76 23.20 13.11
N SER A 64 -26.54 23.00 13.58
CA SER A 64 -25.32 23.46 12.90
C SER A 64 -25.16 22.81 11.52
N PHE A 65 -25.41 21.50 11.37
CA PHE A 65 -25.38 20.85 10.05
C PHE A 65 -26.47 21.35 9.11
N GLN A 66 -27.66 21.65 9.64
CA GLN A 66 -28.73 22.26 8.84
C GLN A 66 -28.33 23.68 8.39
N CYS A 67 -27.74 24.45 9.29
CA CYS A 67 -27.24 25.80 9.04
C CYS A 67 -26.11 25.79 7.98
N MET A 68 -25.19 24.80 8.02
CA MET A 68 -24.18 24.63 6.96
C MET A 68 -24.79 24.50 5.55
N LEU A 69 -25.88 23.73 5.40
CA LEU A 69 -26.55 23.56 4.11
C LEU A 69 -27.25 24.85 3.67
N GLU A 70 -27.89 25.56 4.61
CA GLU A 70 -28.57 26.84 4.39
C GLU A 70 -27.56 27.93 3.95
N VAL A 71 -26.41 28.02 4.63
CA VAL A 71 -25.30 28.89 4.25
C VAL A 71 -24.77 28.58 2.85
N VAL A 72 -24.52 27.30 2.51
CA VAL A 72 -24.06 26.93 1.16
C VAL A 72 -25.06 27.35 0.08
N GLU A 73 -26.36 27.25 0.37
CA GLU A 73 -27.39 27.74 -0.55
C GLU A 73 -27.37 29.27 -0.68
N LEU A 74 -27.26 30.00 0.42
CA LEU A 74 -27.15 31.46 0.42
C LEU A 74 -25.89 31.94 -0.33
N ILE A 75 -24.77 31.22 -0.17
CA ILE A 75 -23.53 31.44 -0.91
C ILE A 75 -23.68 31.13 -2.41
N LYS A 76 -24.67 30.35 -2.84
CA LYS A 76 -24.97 30.18 -4.28
C LYS A 76 -25.86 31.31 -4.82
N ILE A 77 -26.74 31.86 -3.99
CA ILE A 77 -27.66 32.94 -4.35
C ILE A 77 -26.93 34.30 -4.44
N LEU A 78 -26.06 34.61 -3.48
CA LEU A 78 -25.39 35.91 -3.38
C LEU A 78 -24.47 36.23 -4.58
N PRO A 79 -23.59 35.33 -5.09
CA PRO A 79 -22.79 35.58 -6.28
C PRO A 79 -23.64 35.83 -7.52
N ALA A 80 -24.76 35.11 -7.67
CA ALA A 80 -25.67 35.31 -8.80
C ALA A 80 -26.28 36.73 -8.82
N LEU A 81 -26.56 37.28 -7.64
CA LEU A 81 -27.02 38.66 -7.49
C LEU A 81 -25.89 39.67 -7.71
N ILE A 82 -24.72 39.46 -7.11
CA ILE A 82 -23.55 40.35 -7.20
C ILE A 82 -23.01 40.43 -8.64
N ASN A 83 -23.02 39.32 -9.37
CA ASN A 83 -22.53 39.23 -10.74
C ASN A 83 -23.58 39.59 -11.81
N CYS A 84 -24.82 39.93 -11.43
CA CYS A 84 -25.86 40.34 -12.36
C CYS A 84 -25.56 41.71 -12.96
N ASP A 85 -25.27 41.77 -14.27
CA ASP A 85 -24.94 43.01 -15.00
C ASP A 85 -26.16 43.73 -15.59
N LYS A 86 -27.39 43.38 -15.18
CA LYS A 86 -28.59 44.08 -15.65
C LYS A 86 -28.73 45.43 -14.93
N ASP A 87 -28.66 46.52 -15.68
CA ASP A 87 -28.71 47.93 -15.25
C ASP A 87 -29.91 48.36 -14.39
N ASN A 88 -30.92 47.50 -14.17
CA ASN A 88 -32.16 47.82 -13.46
C ASN A 88 -32.27 47.31 -12.01
N SER A 89 -31.23 46.70 -11.45
CA SER A 89 -31.21 46.32 -10.03
C SER A 89 -29.98 46.89 -9.34
N ASP A 90 -30.07 48.13 -8.86
CA ASP A 90 -28.96 48.81 -8.19
C ASP A 90 -28.79 48.31 -6.75
N ILE A 91 -28.32 47.07 -6.64
CA ILE A 91 -27.82 46.47 -5.39
C ILE A 91 -26.55 47.18 -4.89
N TRP A 92 -25.94 48.01 -5.73
CA TRP A 92 -24.72 48.79 -5.45
C TRP A 92 -25.02 50.18 -4.85
N SER A 93 -26.30 50.45 -4.54
CA SER A 93 -26.75 51.63 -3.78
C SER A 93 -26.46 51.51 -2.26
N ASP A 94 -26.88 52.50 -1.46
CA ASP A 94 -26.58 52.66 -0.02
C ASP A 94 -26.78 51.42 0.87
N GLU A 95 -27.56 50.42 0.45
CA GLU A 95 -27.77 49.17 1.21
C GLU A 95 -26.52 48.26 1.23
N LEU A 96 -25.68 48.30 0.20
CA LEU A 96 -24.38 47.60 0.23
C LEU A 96 -23.48 48.18 1.35
N LEU A 97 -23.68 49.46 1.67
CA LEU A 97 -23.00 50.21 2.73
C LEU A 97 -23.75 50.24 4.08
N GLU A 98 -24.99 49.72 4.14
CA GLU A 98 -25.73 49.61 5.40
C GLU A 98 -24.98 48.67 6.37
N ARG A 99 -24.37 49.28 7.40
CA ARG A 99 -23.50 48.60 8.37
C ARG A 99 -24.24 47.70 9.38
N LYS A 100 -25.56 47.82 9.52
CA LYS A 100 -26.30 47.15 10.60
C LYS A 100 -26.99 45.89 10.10
N ILE A 101 -26.31 44.75 10.26
CA ILE A 101 -26.96 43.43 10.30
C ILE A 101 -27.47 43.27 11.74
N GLN A 102 -28.77 43.03 11.92
CA GLN A 102 -29.33 42.82 13.26
C GLN A 102 -28.73 41.53 13.84
N ASP A 103 -28.11 41.64 15.01
CA ASP A 103 -27.68 40.48 15.80
C ASP A 103 -28.91 39.82 16.43
N GLY A 104 -29.02 38.50 16.29
CA GLY A 104 -30.01 37.69 17.02
C GLY A 104 -31.33 37.39 16.29
N GLY A 105 -31.26 36.71 15.14
CA GLY A 105 -32.43 36.04 14.56
C GLY A 105 -32.71 34.71 15.28
N ASP A 106 -33.98 34.33 15.40
CA ASP A 106 -34.38 33.03 15.96
C ASP A 106 -33.98 31.90 14.99
N PRO A 107 -33.06 30.97 15.37
CA PRO A 107 -32.61 29.89 14.50
C PRO A 107 -33.73 28.97 14.00
N THR A 108 -34.91 28.99 14.63
CA THR A 108 -36.08 28.20 14.21
C THR A 108 -36.80 28.80 12.99
N LEU A 109 -36.65 30.11 12.74
CA LEU A 109 -37.33 30.83 11.65
C LEU A 109 -36.49 30.89 10.36
N TRP A 110 -35.19 30.62 10.42
CA TRP A 110 -34.27 30.76 9.27
C TRP A 110 -34.68 29.96 8.03
N ARG A 111 -35.33 28.80 8.19
CA ARG A 111 -35.85 28.04 7.04
C ARG A 111 -36.96 28.80 6.31
N GLU A 112 -37.84 29.47 7.04
CA GLU A 112 -38.89 30.31 6.47
C GLU A 112 -38.29 31.57 5.83
N GLU A 113 -37.27 32.15 6.46
CA GLU A 113 -36.53 33.30 5.91
C GLU A 113 -35.77 32.92 4.63
N LEU A 114 -35.16 31.74 4.56
CA LEU A 114 -34.53 31.22 3.34
C LEU A 114 -35.55 31.01 2.22
N THR A 115 -36.75 30.53 2.56
CA THR A 115 -37.86 30.40 1.59
C THR A 115 -38.31 31.78 1.08
N CYS A 116 -38.34 32.79 1.95
CA CYS A 116 -38.58 34.19 1.56
C CYS A 116 -37.49 34.70 0.62
N VAL A 117 -36.21 34.40 0.88
CA VAL A 117 -35.10 34.74 -0.04
C VAL A 117 -35.28 34.07 -1.41
N GLN A 118 -35.64 32.79 -1.46
CA GLN A 118 -35.82 32.06 -2.72
C GLN A 118 -36.93 32.67 -3.58
N THR A 119 -38.09 32.97 -2.97
CA THR A 119 -39.32 33.43 -3.63
C THR A 119 -39.35 34.92 -3.94
N ASN A 120 -38.48 35.73 -3.31
CA ASN A 120 -38.46 37.17 -3.51
C ASN A 120 -38.09 37.55 -4.95
N THR A 121 -38.96 38.33 -5.61
CA THR A 121 -38.80 38.75 -7.01
C THR A 121 -37.96 40.03 -7.16
N CYS A 122 -37.79 40.81 -6.10
CA CYS A 122 -36.98 42.01 -6.12
C CYS A 122 -35.53 41.69 -5.70
N ASN A 123 -34.60 41.83 -6.64
CA ASN A 123 -33.17 41.56 -6.42
C ASN A 123 -32.59 42.32 -5.22
N LYS A 124 -33.05 43.56 -5.00
CA LYS A 124 -32.59 44.43 -3.91
C LYS A 124 -32.97 43.87 -2.53
N SER A 125 -34.25 43.57 -2.31
CA SER A 125 -34.71 42.94 -1.07
C SER A 125 -34.16 41.52 -0.90
N LYS A 126 -34.04 40.76 -2.00
CA LYS A 126 -33.46 39.41 -1.99
C LYS A 126 -32.01 39.42 -1.51
N PHE A 127 -31.19 40.34 -2.02
CA PHE A 127 -29.80 40.50 -1.58
C PHE A 127 -29.71 40.87 -0.10
N ARG A 128 -30.52 41.83 0.35
CA ARG A 128 -30.54 42.26 1.76
C ARG A 128 -30.89 41.13 2.71
N LEU A 129 -31.93 40.36 2.40
CA LEU A 129 -32.37 39.21 3.21
C LEU A 129 -31.31 38.10 3.19
N ALA A 130 -30.80 37.73 2.01
CA ALA A 130 -29.78 36.69 1.87
C ALA A 130 -28.49 37.04 2.62
N ARG A 131 -28.04 38.30 2.53
CA ARG A 131 -26.85 38.80 3.23
C ARG A 131 -27.05 38.74 4.75
N SER A 132 -28.20 39.19 5.22
CA SER A 132 -28.51 39.21 6.66
C SER A 132 -28.55 37.78 7.22
N LEU A 133 -29.29 36.89 6.56
CA LEU A 133 -29.43 35.50 6.98
C LEU A 133 -28.08 34.76 6.95
N CYS A 134 -27.31 34.92 5.87
CA CYS A 134 -26.00 34.27 5.73
C CYS A 134 -25.04 34.67 6.86
N VAL A 135 -25.00 35.96 7.22
CA VAL A 135 -24.15 36.43 8.32
C VAL A 135 -24.64 35.95 9.68
N GLN A 136 -25.96 35.90 9.92
CA GLN A 136 -26.53 35.36 11.15
C GLN A 136 -26.20 33.87 11.32
N GLU A 137 -26.39 33.10 10.25
CA GLU A 137 -26.10 31.67 10.20
C GLU A 137 -24.59 31.39 10.39
N LEU A 138 -23.72 32.13 9.72
CA LEU A 138 -22.26 32.00 9.89
C LEU A 138 -21.82 32.32 11.33
N ARG A 139 -22.37 33.37 11.95
CA ARG A 139 -22.10 33.69 13.36
C ARG A 139 -22.55 32.55 14.28
N TYR A 140 -23.75 32.01 14.03
CA TYR A 140 -24.24 30.86 14.77
C TYR A 140 -23.33 29.64 14.63
N LEU A 141 -22.84 29.34 13.43
CA LEU A 141 -21.88 28.25 13.23
C LEU A 141 -20.59 28.48 14.02
N VAL A 142 -20.06 29.70 14.05
CA VAL A 142 -18.85 30.03 14.85
C VAL A 142 -19.10 29.85 16.35
N ASP A 143 -20.28 30.21 16.85
CA ASP A 143 -20.59 30.13 18.28
C ASP A 143 -21.00 28.72 18.73
N ASN A 144 -21.52 27.87 17.82
CA ASN A 144 -22.10 26.56 18.15
C ASN A 144 -21.29 25.37 17.60
N LEU A 145 -20.28 25.60 16.77
CA LEU A 145 -19.29 24.58 16.40
C LEU A 145 -18.05 24.78 17.26
N ASP A 146 -17.77 23.81 18.11
CA ASP A 146 -16.52 23.71 18.85
C ASP A 146 -15.38 23.33 17.89
N LEU A 147 -14.84 24.30 17.16
CA LEU A 147 -13.73 24.11 16.23
C LEU A 147 -12.38 24.41 16.91
N PRO A 148 -11.33 23.62 16.63
CA PRO A 148 -10.01 23.88 17.17
C PRO A 148 -9.40 25.13 16.53
N ASN A 149 -8.42 25.74 17.19
CA ASN A 149 -7.59 26.75 16.55
C ASN A 149 -6.86 26.14 15.34
N CYS A 150 -7.20 26.61 14.14
CA CYS A 150 -6.65 26.09 12.88
C CYS A 150 -5.15 26.34 12.72
N TYR A 151 -4.56 27.24 13.51
CA TYR A 151 -3.12 27.50 13.53
C TYR A 151 -2.36 26.60 14.52
N SER A 152 -3.08 25.82 15.34
CA SER A 152 -2.50 24.93 16.35
C SER A 152 -2.68 23.47 15.93
N ILE A 153 -1.60 22.89 15.38
CA ILE A 153 -1.57 21.45 15.02
C ILE A 153 -1.96 20.58 16.21
N LYS A 154 -1.58 20.96 17.43
CA LYS A 154 -1.91 20.23 18.66
C LYS A 154 -3.42 20.22 18.93
N GLU A 155 -4.07 21.38 18.83
CA GLU A 155 -5.52 21.48 19.05
C GLU A 155 -6.30 20.72 17.96
N ILE A 156 -5.86 20.79 16.70
CA ILE A 156 -6.45 19.99 15.62
C ILE A 156 -6.32 18.49 15.92
N GLN A 157 -5.12 18.03 16.31
CA GLN A 157 -4.89 16.63 16.66
C GLN A 157 -5.77 16.18 17.82
N PHE A 158 -5.86 16.99 18.87
CA PHE A 158 -6.73 16.74 20.02
C PHE A 158 -8.20 16.66 19.61
N TYR A 159 -8.67 17.66 18.87
CA TYR A 159 -10.04 17.74 18.37
C TYR A 159 -10.43 16.49 17.57
N LEU A 160 -9.53 16.01 16.70
CA LEU A 160 -9.73 14.78 15.94
C LEU A 160 -9.71 13.55 16.85
N LEU A 161 -8.70 13.40 17.72
CA LEU A 161 -8.51 12.21 18.57
C LEU A 161 -9.64 12.00 19.57
N GLN A 162 -10.27 13.05 20.09
CA GLN A 162 -11.45 12.90 20.95
C GLN A 162 -12.67 12.32 20.20
N ARG A 163 -12.66 12.42 18.87
CA ARG A 163 -13.82 12.13 18.01
C ARG A 163 -13.62 10.91 17.12
N VAL A 164 -12.41 10.32 17.09
CA VAL A 164 -12.14 9.10 16.31
C VAL A 164 -12.85 7.88 16.90
N LYS A 165 -13.39 7.05 16.02
CA LYS A 165 -13.96 5.73 16.39
C LYS A 165 -12.96 4.59 16.25
N CYS A 166 -11.93 4.79 15.44
CA CYS A 166 -10.91 3.79 15.15
C CYS A 166 -9.59 4.51 14.86
N ILE A 167 -8.48 3.96 15.37
CA ILE A 167 -7.13 4.46 15.09
C ILE A 167 -6.36 3.33 14.43
N LEU A 168 -5.97 3.53 13.18
CA LEU A 168 -5.11 2.61 12.45
C LEU A 168 -3.67 3.11 12.57
N CYS A 169 -2.79 2.28 13.11
CA CYS A 169 -1.38 2.58 13.23
C CYS A 169 -0.55 1.28 13.26
N THR A 170 0.75 1.39 13.04
CA THR A 170 1.64 0.25 13.28
C THR A 170 1.78 0.01 14.79
N VAL A 171 2.06 -1.23 15.16
CA VAL A 171 2.31 -1.65 16.55
C VAL A 171 3.44 -0.85 17.20
N SER A 172 4.47 -0.46 16.45
CA SER A 172 5.50 0.44 16.96
C SER A 172 4.93 1.83 17.18
N SER A 173 4.33 2.46 16.18
CA SER A 173 3.82 3.84 16.29
C SER A 173 2.71 4.05 17.33
N SER A 174 2.06 2.99 17.81
CA SER A 174 1.01 3.09 18.81
C SER A 174 1.51 3.70 20.14
N PHE A 175 2.82 3.66 20.42
CA PHE A 175 3.39 4.33 21.61
C PHE A 175 3.04 5.82 21.66
N ARG A 176 2.80 6.47 20.50
CA ARG A 176 2.43 7.89 20.43
C ARG A 176 1.10 8.18 21.11
N LEU A 177 0.22 7.18 21.21
CA LEU A 177 -1.08 7.29 21.88
C LEU A 177 -0.94 7.27 23.41
N TYR A 178 0.20 6.86 23.96
CA TYR A 178 0.46 6.84 25.40
C TYR A 178 0.62 8.24 25.99
N ASN A 179 1.21 9.17 25.20
CA ASN A 179 1.61 10.50 25.63
C ASN A 179 0.71 11.61 25.09
N VAL A 180 -0.50 11.32 24.58
CA VAL A 180 -1.42 12.38 24.13
C VAL A 180 -1.97 13.09 25.37
N PRO A 181 -1.48 14.31 25.71
CA PRO A 181 -1.99 15.06 26.84
C PRO A 181 -3.32 15.66 26.41
N MET A 182 -4.39 15.40 27.15
CA MET A 182 -5.74 15.83 26.79
C MET A 182 -6.11 17.20 27.43
N ASP A 183 -5.14 18.01 27.85
CA ASP A 183 -5.35 19.33 28.48
C ASP A 183 -4.59 20.44 27.74
N ASN A 184 -5.28 21.54 27.41
CA ASN A 184 -4.75 22.76 26.78
C ASN A 184 -3.92 23.67 27.73
N SER A 185 -3.30 23.14 28.79
CA SER A 185 -2.56 23.96 29.75
C SER A 185 -1.11 24.22 29.28
N PRO A 186 -0.69 25.48 29.03
CA PRO A 186 0.66 25.83 28.61
C PRO A 186 1.62 25.91 29.82
N SER A 187 1.62 24.89 30.66
CA SER A 187 2.48 24.86 31.86
C SER A 187 3.19 23.52 31.93
N ASP A 188 4.46 23.54 31.54
CA ASP A 188 5.42 22.56 32.03
C ASP A 188 5.28 22.49 33.56
N ILE A 189 5.20 21.26 34.10
CA ILE A 189 4.98 20.92 35.52
C ILE A 189 3.49 20.73 35.91
N CYS A 190 2.79 19.77 35.29
CA CYS A 190 1.69 19.06 35.96
C CYS A 190 1.51 17.63 35.40
N TRP A 191 2.48 16.75 35.65
CA TRP A 191 2.39 15.31 35.35
C TRP A 191 1.76 14.51 36.51
N LEU A 192 1.38 15.17 37.60
CA LEU A 192 0.77 14.58 38.78
C LEU A 192 -0.58 15.25 39.05
N VAL A 193 -1.63 14.47 38.83
CA VAL A 193 -2.99 14.71 39.33
C VAL A 193 -3.77 15.85 38.67
N LYS A 194 -4.21 15.64 37.42
CA LYS A 194 -5.55 16.05 36.98
C LYS A 194 -6.15 14.97 36.09
N LYS A 195 -7.42 14.66 36.36
CA LYS A 195 -8.24 13.63 35.72
C LYS A 195 -8.60 14.10 34.30
N SER A 196 -7.60 14.15 33.44
CA SER A 196 -7.75 14.43 32.01
C SER A 196 -8.59 13.30 31.40
N GLU A 197 -9.55 13.63 30.53
CA GLU A 197 -10.34 12.66 29.77
C GLU A 197 -9.41 11.89 28.83
N LYS A 198 -8.72 10.89 29.38
CA LYS A 198 -7.82 10.02 28.62
C LYS A 198 -8.62 9.39 27.49
N LEU A 199 -8.05 9.40 26.29
CA LEU A 199 -8.49 8.53 25.20
C LEU A 199 -8.59 7.10 25.74
N THR A 200 -9.82 6.62 25.90
CA THR A 200 -10.07 5.26 26.39
C THR A 200 -10.26 4.37 25.19
N LEU A 201 -9.26 3.55 24.92
CA LEU A 201 -9.34 2.52 23.90
C LEU A 201 -9.73 1.23 24.62
N ASP A 202 -10.93 0.71 24.39
CA ASP A 202 -11.37 -0.53 25.07
C ASP A 202 -10.94 -1.81 24.33
N LEU A 203 -10.78 -1.72 23.00
CA LEU A 203 -10.52 -2.85 22.10
C LEU A 203 -9.23 -2.61 21.30
N LEU A 204 -8.31 -3.55 21.39
CA LEU A 204 -7.12 -3.64 20.54
C LEU A 204 -7.30 -4.77 19.52
N ILE A 205 -7.15 -4.47 18.24
CA ILE A 205 -7.06 -5.48 17.18
C ILE A 205 -5.65 -5.40 16.60
N VAL A 206 -4.95 -6.53 16.57
CA VAL A 206 -3.62 -6.65 15.97
C VAL A 206 -3.70 -7.65 14.83
N ASP A 207 -3.59 -7.14 13.61
CA ASP A 207 -3.46 -7.95 12.41
C ASP A 207 -2.01 -8.38 12.19
N GLU A 208 -1.80 -9.48 11.47
CA GLU A 208 -0.49 -10.12 11.26
C GLU A 208 0.30 -10.37 12.56
N ALA A 209 -0.41 -10.68 13.65
CA ALA A 209 0.14 -10.82 14.99
C ALA A 209 1.20 -11.92 15.10
N ALA A 210 1.16 -12.93 14.22
CA ALA A 210 2.16 -13.98 14.14
C ALA A 210 3.54 -13.49 13.67
N GLN A 211 3.60 -12.34 12.98
CA GLN A 211 4.83 -11.74 12.47
C GLN A 211 5.51 -10.78 13.45
N LEU A 212 4.91 -10.55 14.62
CA LEU A 212 5.43 -9.61 15.63
C LEU A 212 6.27 -10.34 16.66
N LYS A 213 7.31 -9.68 17.16
CA LYS A 213 8.01 -10.13 18.36
C LYS A 213 7.15 -9.85 19.57
N GLU A 214 7.31 -10.63 20.64
CA GLU A 214 6.52 -10.41 21.86
C GLU A 214 6.63 -8.97 22.39
N CYS A 215 7.84 -8.39 22.36
CA CYS A 215 8.06 -7.03 22.83
C CYS A 215 7.36 -5.96 21.97
N GLU A 216 7.14 -6.22 20.68
CA GLU A 216 6.43 -5.30 19.80
C GLU A 216 4.95 -5.30 20.16
N THR A 217 4.32 -6.48 20.27
CA THR A 217 2.90 -6.61 20.67
C THR A 217 2.60 -5.96 22.04
N LEU A 218 3.58 -5.93 22.95
CA LEU A 218 3.42 -5.28 24.26
C LEU A 218 3.25 -3.76 24.19
N ILE A 219 3.69 -3.09 23.13
CA ILE A 219 3.60 -1.63 22.98
C ILE A 219 2.12 -1.17 23.01
N PRO A 220 1.22 -1.65 22.12
CA PRO A 220 -0.19 -1.27 22.17
C PRO A 220 -0.95 -1.86 23.37
N LEU A 221 -0.50 -2.99 23.94
CA LEU A 221 -1.13 -3.57 25.14
C LEU A 221 -0.97 -2.71 26.39
N GLN A 222 0.01 -1.81 26.42
CA GLN A 222 0.21 -0.86 27.51
C GLN A 222 -0.69 0.39 27.39
N LEU A 223 -1.48 0.51 26.31
CA LEU A 223 -2.35 1.67 26.13
C LEU A 223 -3.44 1.68 27.22
N PRO A 224 -3.71 2.85 27.84
CA PRO A 224 -4.73 2.96 28.88
C PRO A 224 -6.11 2.59 28.36
N GLY A 225 -6.85 1.82 29.16
CA GLY A 225 -8.25 1.47 28.88
C GLY A 225 -8.45 0.15 28.14
N ILE A 226 -7.40 -0.47 27.56
CA ILE A 226 -7.56 -1.72 26.82
C ILE A 226 -8.11 -2.81 27.74
N ARG A 227 -9.29 -3.33 27.40
CA ARG A 227 -9.99 -4.41 28.12
C ARG A 227 -9.99 -5.71 27.33
N GLN A 228 -9.99 -5.60 26.00
CA GLN A 228 -10.02 -6.73 25.09
C GLN A 228 -8.94 -6.57 24.01
N ALA A 229 -8.21 -7.65 23.75
CA ALA A 229 -7.25 -7.73 22.66
C ALA A 229 -7.61 -8.91 21.74
N VAL A 230 -7.63 -8.66 20.44
CA VAL A 230 -7.87 -9.67 19.40
C VAL A 230 -6.62 -9.74 18.53
N PHE A 231 -5.98 -10.91 18.51
CA PHE A 231 -4.81 -11.18 17.68
C PHE A 231 -5.23 -12.01 16.47
N ILE A 232 -4.96 -11.50 15.27
CA ILE A 232 -5.24 -12.16 14.00
C ILE A 232 -3.89 -12.44 13.35
N GLY A 233 -3.65 -13.69 12.93
CA GLY A 233 -2.40 -14.10 12.32
C GLY A 233 -2.36 -15.57 11.98
N ASP A 234 -1.26 -16.00 11.38
CA ASP A 234 -1.03 -17.37 10.94
C ASP A 234 0.37 -17.84 11.38
N GLU A 235 0.42 -18.75 12.34
CA GLU A 235 1.68 -19.27 12.88
C GLU A 235 2.43 -20.22 11.92
N TYR A 236 1.76 -20.66 10.85
CA TYR A 236 2.36 -21.48 9.80
C TYR A 236 3.00 -20.65 8.69
N GLN A 237 2.92 -19.31 8.76
CA GLN A 237 3.64 -18.38 7.91
C GLN A 237 4.89 -17.82 8.61
N LEU A 238 5.55 -16.84 7.97
CA LEU A 238 6.84 -16.31 8.40
C LEU A 238 6.78 -15.70 9.82
N PRO A 239 7.70 -16.09 10.73
CA PRO A 239 7.83 -15.45 12.03
C PRO A 239 8.49 -14.07 11.91
N ALA A 240 8.58 -13.35 13.03
CA ALA A 240 9.25 -12.06 13.07
C ALA A 240 10.72 -12.15 12.65
N LEU A 241 11.19 -11.20 11.84
CA LEU A 241 12.59 -11.15 11.39
C LEU A 241 13.54 -10.85 12.56
N VAL A 242 14.49 -11.76 12.80
CA VAL A 242 15.58 -11.59 13.77
C VAL A 242 16.93 -11.69 13.07
N LYS A 243 17.69 -10.58 13.06
CA LYS A 243 19.01 -10.52 12.39
C LYS A 243 20.10 -11.25 13.17
N SER A 244 20.05 -11.20 14.49
CA SER A 244 21.05 -11.82 15.36
C SER A 244 20.78 -13.32 15.49
N LYS A 245 21.73 -14.15 15.06
CA LYS A 245 21.66 -15.62 15.24
C LYS A 245 21.55 -16.01 16.71
N ILE A 246 22.19 -15.27 17.61
CA ILE A 246 22.10 -15.52 19.05
C ILE A 246 20.67 -15.32 19.55
N SER A 247 20.02 -14.22 19.13
CA SER A 247 18.64 -13.91 19.50
C SER A 247 17.63 -14.88 18.86
N ASP A 248 17.87 -15.30 17.62
CA ASP A 248 17.05 -16.30 16.93
C ASP A 248 17.11 -17.66 17.63
N ASN A 249 18.32 -18.09 18.02
CA ASN A 249 18.52 -19.30 18.83
C ASN A 249 17.81 -19.22 20.19
N ALA A 250 17.72 -18.01 20.77
CA ALA A 250 16.96 -17.74 21.99
C ALA A 250 15.44 -17.58 21.76
N LYS A 251 14.93 -17.84 20.54
CA LYS A 251 13.51 -17.72 20.16
C LYS A 251 12.93 -16.31 20.33
N PHE A 252 13.76 -15.28 20.17
CA PHE A 252 13.33 -13.88 20.24
C PHE A 252 12.28 -13.51 19.18
N GLY A 253 12.25 -14.23 18.06
CA GLY A 253 11.29 -14.02 16.97
C GLY A 253 9.90 -14.63 17.22
N ARG A 254 9.69 -15.34 18.34
CA ARG A 254 8.39 -15.91 18.70
C ARG A 254 7.39 -14.78 18.95
N SER A 255 6.17 -14.93 18.45
CA SER A 255 5.08 -13.99 18.67
C SER A 255 4.26 -14.30 19.92
N VAL A 256 3.50 -13.32 20.42
CA VAL A 256 2.48 -13.57 21.46
C VAL A 256 1.45 -14.57 20.96
N PHE A 257 1.08 -14.49 19.67
CA PHE A 257 0.13 -15.39 19.03
C PHE A 257 0.61 -16.85 19.09
N GLU A 258 1.85 -17.10 18.67
CA GLU A 258 2.48 -18.43 18.75
C GLU A 258 2.58 -18.92 20.20
N ARG A 259 3.02 -18.06 21.13
CA ARG A 259 3.14 -18.44 22.55
C ARG A 259 1.79 -18.81 23.17
N LEU A 260 0.73 -18.07 22.91
CA LEU A 260 -0.61 -18.38 23.42
C LEU A 260 -1.13 -19.70 22.83
N SER A 261 -0.88 -19.95 21.54
CA SER A 261 -1.21 -21.22 20.87
C SER A 261 -0.50 -22.40 21.55
N MET A 262 0.81 -22.27 21.85
CA MET A 262 1.59 -23.29 22.57
C MET A 262 1.09 -23.54 24.00
N LEU A 263 0.56 -22.53 24.67
CA LEU A 263 -0.01 -22.64 26.02
C LEU A 263 -1.42 -23.27 26.03
N GLY A 264 -1.96 -23.64 24.87
CA GLY A 264 -3.26 -24.30 24.75
C GLY A 264 -4.45 -23.35 24.78
N TYR A 265 -4.25 -22.04 24.58
CA TYR A 265 -5.37 -21.12 24.40
C TYR A 265 -6.12 -21.47 23.12
N CYS A 266 -7.46 -21.47 23.21
CA CYS A 266 -8.31 -21.75 22.07
C CYS A 266 -8.11 -20.68 20.99
N LYS A 267 -7.89 -21.13 19.75
CA LYS A 267 -7.83 -20.28 18.56
C LYS A 267 -9.05 -20.52 17.68
N HIS A 268 -9.59 -19.44 17.13
CA HIS A 268 -10.66 -19.53 16.13
C HIS A 268 -10.03 -19.68 14.75
N LEU A 269 -10.14 -20.87 14.15
CA LEU A 269 -9.64 -21.13 12.80
C LEU A 269 -10.64 -20.60 11.77
N LEU A 270 -10.20 -19.69 10.90
CA LEU A 270 -10.90 -19.36 9.67
C LEU A 270 -10.63 -20.50 8.66
N ASN A 271 -11.64 -21.34 8.45
CA ASN A 271 -11.49 -22.65 7.79
C ASN A 271 -11.94 -22.67 6.31
N VAL A 272 -12.11 -21.51 5.68
CA VAL A 272 -12.46 -21.41 4.26
C VAL A 272 -11.50 -20.44 3.56
N GLN A 273 -10.85 -20.89 2.50
CA GLN A 273 -9.95 -20.08 1.67
C GLN A 273 -10.66 -19.65 0.37
N TYR A 274 -10.50 -18.39 0.00
CA TYR A 274 -11.19 -17.77 -1.14
C TYR A 274 -10.22 -17.27 -2.24
N ARG A 275 -8.95 -17.73 -2.22
CA ARG A 275 -7.88 -17.19 -3.08
C ARG A 275 -7.36 -18.20 -4.08
N MET A 276 -6.91 -19.35 -3.61
CA MET A 276 -6.16 -20.32 -4.40
C MET A 276 -7.13 -21.20 -5.19
N HIS A 277 -6.77 -21.50 -6.44
CA HIS A 277 -7.39 -22.60 -7.17
C HIS A 277 -7.25 -23.93 -6.37
N PRO A 278 -8.26 -24.83 -6.34
CA PRO A 278 -8.22 -26.07 -5.54
C PRO A 278 -6.99 -26.96 -5.77
N LYS A 279 -6.45 -26.98 -7.00
CA LYS A 279 -5.20 -27.70 -7.33
C LYS A 279 -3.96 -27.12 -6.62
N ILE A 280 -3.98 -25.82 -6.29
CA ILE A 280 -2.90 -25.14 -5.57
C ILE A 280 -3.08 -25.36 -4.06
N SER A 281 -4.28 -25.14 -3.52
CA SER A 281 -4.56 -25.23 -2.08
C SER A 281 -4.38 -26.65 -1.51
N LYS A 282 -4.60 -27.69 -2.33
CA LYS A 282 -4.55 -29.10 -1.89
C LYS A 282 -3.32 -29.47 -1.06
N PHE A 283 -2.11 -29.15 -1.53
CA PHE A 283 -0.88 -29.53 -0.81
C PHE A 283 -0.68 -28.72 0.49
N PRO A 284 -0.77 -27.37 0.49
CA PRO A 284 -0.66 -26.60 1.72
C PRO A 284 -1.69 -26.98 2.79
N VAL A 285 -2.95 -27.18 2.40
CA VAL A 285 -4.05 -27.54 3.31
C VAL A 285 -3.76 -28.85 4.04
N VAL A 286 -3.32 -29.89 3.32
CA VAL A 286 -3.01 -31.20 3.92
C VAL A 286 -1.72 -31.13 4.75
N THR A 287 -0.71 -30.40 4.30
CA THR A 287 0.63 -30.45 4.88
C THR A 287 0.83 -29.50 6.07
N PHE A 288 0.23 -28.31 6.03
CA PHE A 288 0.44 -27.27 7.06
C PHE A 288 -0.76 -27.07 7.97
N TYR A 289 -1.98 -27.42 7.52
CA TYR A 289 -3.22 -27.11 8.25
C TYR A 289 -4.05 -28.35 8.59
N ASP A 290 -3.44 -29.54 8.61
CA ASP A 290 -4.08 -30.83 8.95
C ASP A 290 -5.37 -31.14 8.15
N GLY A 291 -5.53 -30.59 6.94
CA GLY A 291 -6.76 -30.76 6.16
C GLY A 291 -7.98 -29.99 6.70
N LYS A 292 -7.79 -29.04 7.63
CA LYS A 292 -8.89 -28.32 8.30
C LYS A 292 -9.42 -27.11 7.53
N ILE A 293 -8.81 -26.76 6.40
CA ILE A 293 -9.22 -25.64 5.55
C ILE A 293 -9.92 -26.19 4.31
N SER A 294 -11.01 -25.55 3.90
CA SER A 294 -11.81 -25.88 2.73
C SER A 294 -11.77 -24.77 1.68
N ASP A 295 -12.09 -25.11 0.43
CA ASP A 295 -12.12 -24.15 -0.68
C ASP A 295 -13.50 -23.45 -0.75
N GLY A 296 -13.49 -22.13 -0.88
CA GLY A 296 -14.71 -21.33 -1.00
C GLY A 296 -15.41 -21.50 -2.35
N PRO A 297 -16.71 -21.16 -2.45
CA PRO A 297 -17.49 -21.34 -3.67
C PRO A 297 -16.91 -20.56 -4.86
N ASN A 298 -16.32 -19.39 -4.64
CA ASN A 298 -15.73 -18.57 -5.70
C ASN A 298 -14.61 -19.30 -6.47
N VAL A 299 -13.73 -20.03 -5.77
CA VAL A 299 -12.56 -20.70 -6.37
C VAL A 299 -12.88 -22.08 -6.97
N THR A 300 -14.02 -22.66 -6.61
CA THR A 300 -14.47 -23.97 -7.14
C THR A 300 -15.24 -23.86 -8.45
N THR A 301 -15.62 -22.66 -8.87
CA THR A 301 -16.32 -22.45 -10.15
C THR A 301 -15.40 -22.68 -11.35
N LYS A 302 -15.95 -23.23 -12.44
CA LYS A 302 -15.20 -23.43 -13.70
C LYS A 302 -14.65 -22.12 -14.28
N SER A 303 -15.31 -20.99 -14.04
CA SER A 303 -14.85 -19.66 -14.47
C SER A 303 -13.59 -19.18 -13.76
N TYR A 304 -13.28 -19.75 -12.59
CA TYR A 304 -12.08 -19.45 -11.82
C TYR A 304 -10.83 -20.16 -12.37
N GLU A 305 -11.02 -21.28 -13.07
CA GLU A 305 -9.93 -21.96 -13.76
C GLU A 305 -9.46 -21.10 -14.94
N LYS A 306 -8.22 -20.61 -14.86
CA LYS A 306 -7.57 -19.83 -15.90
C LYS A 306 -6.41 -20.60 -16.47
N ARG A 307 -6.28 -20.57 -17.79
CA ARG A 307 -5.15 -21.14 -18.52
C ARG A 307 -4.53 -20.05 -19.39
N PHE A 308 -3.41 -19.52 -18.94
CA PHE A 308 -2.74 -18.41 -19.61
C PHE A 308 -1.81 -18.86 -20.74
N LEU A 309 -1.35 -20.12 -20.71
CA LEU A 309 -0.51 -20.72 -21.75
C LEU A 309 -1.09 -22.07 -22.19
N ALA A 310 -1.03 -22.35 -23.49
CA ALA A 310 -1.69 -23.52 -24.07
C ALA A 310 -1.06 -24.88 -23.68
N SER A 311 0.24 -24.93 -23.36
CA SER A 311 0.91 -26.20 -23.00
C SER A 311 0.40 -26.80 -21.68
N LYS A 312 0.40 -28.13 -21.57
CA LYS A 312 -0.06 -28.87 -20.36
C LYS A 312 0.78 -28.58 -19.12
N ILE A 313 2.04 -28.21 -19.32
CA ILE A 313 3.00 -27.88 -18.26
C ILE A 313 2.65 -26.59 -17.51
N PHE A 314 1.72 -25.80 -18.04
CA PHE A 314 1.26 -24.52 -17.49
C PHE A 314 -0.18 -24.63 -16.96
N GLY A 315 -0.45 -25.71 -16.21
CA GLY A 315 -1.72 -25.91 -15.52
C GLY A 315 -1.84 -25.04 -14.25
N SER A 316 -2.94 -25.16 -13.50
CA SER A 316 -3.11 -24.41 -12.24
C SER A 316 -2.04 -24.74 -11.19
N TYR A 317 -1.49 -25.95 -11.23
CA TYR A 317 -0.37 -26.38 -10.40
C TYR A 317 0.56 -27.23 -11.26
N SER A 318 1.85 -26.88 -11.31
CA SER A 318 2.84 -27.64 -12.08
C SER A 318 4.21 -27.55 -11.43
N PHE A 319 4.91 -28.69 -11.41
CA PHE A 319 6.33 -28.77 -11.14
C PHE A 319 7.05 -28.98 -12.47
N ILE A 320 7.93 -28.05 -12.83
CA ILE A 320 8.69 -28.03 -14.08
C ILE A 320 10.15 -28.34 -13.72
N ASN A 321 10.55 -29.57 -14.01
CA ASN A 321 11.91 -30.04 -13.81
C ASN A 321 12.86 -29.38 -14.82
N VAL A 322 13.90 -28.74 -14.31
CA VAL A 322 15.00 -28.19 -15.09
C VAL A 322 16.28 -28.94 -14.71
N ASP A 323 16.70 -29.83 -15.60
CA ASP A 323 17.95 -30.58 -15.44
C ASP A 323 19.14 -29.82 -16.04
N GLY A 324 20.37 -30.21 -15.68
CA GLY A 324 21.61 -29.59 -16.16
C GLY A 324 21.97 -28.24 -15.53
N GLY A 325 21.11 -27.69 -14.66
CA GLY A 325 21.40 -26.50 -13.85
C GLY A 325 22.59 -26.70 -12.91
N HIS A 326 23.59 -25.81 -12.94
CA HIS A 326 24.60 -25.71 -11.89
C HIS A 326 24.34 -24.46 -11.02
N GLU A 327 24.25 -24.67 -9.70
CA GLU A 327 24.15 -23.57 -8.75
C GLU A 327 25.52 -22.88 -8.62
N THR A 328 25.57 -21.59 -8.92
CA THR A 328 26.79 -20.78 -8.78
C THR A 328 26.63 -19.78 -7.64
N THR A 329 27.74 -19.48 -6.98
CA THR A 329 27.82 -18.42 -5.96
C THR A 329 28.34 -17.14 -6.59
N GLU A 330 27.73 -16.01 -6.28
CA GLU A 330 28.33 -14.71 -6.59
C GLU A 330 29.73 -14.55 -5.96
N LYS A 331 30.57 -13.71 -6.56
CA LYS A 331 31.96 -13.40 -6.14
C LYS A 331 32.09 -12.94 -4.67
N HIS A 332 30.99 -12.66 -3.97
CA HIS A 332 30.95 -12.24 -2.56
C HIS A 332 30.15 -13.19 -1.64
N GLY A 333 29.90 -14.43 -2.06
CA GLY A 333 29.56 -15.56 -1.16
C GLY A 333 28.15 -15.61 -0.56
N HIS A 334 27.22 -14.70 -0.92
CA HIS A 334 25.89 -14.63 -0.29
C HIS A 334 24.69 -14.69 -1.24
N GLY A 335 24.89 -14.88 -2.55
CA GLY A 335 23.83 -15.05 -3.53
C GLY A 335 24.01 -16.32 -4.34
N TRP A 336 23.26 -17.38 -4.02
CA TRP A 336 23.13 -18.53 -4.93
C TRP A 336 22.25 -18.12 -6.10
N LYS A 337 22.65 -18.54 -7.30
CA LYS A 337 21.86 -18.39 -8.52
C LYS A 337 21.97 -19.63 -9.40
N ASN A 338 20.97 -19.80 -10.25
CA ASN A 338 20.90 -20.83 -11.27
C ASN A 338 20.43 -20.16 -12.55
N THR A 339 21.40 -19.93 -13.44
CA THR A 339 21.25 -19.21 -14.72
C THR A 339 20.32 -19.93 -15.69
N ILE A 340 20.26 -21.27 -15.62
CA ILE A 340 19.40 -22.13 -16.42
C ILE A 340 17.95 -22.00 -15.95
N GLU A 341 17.69 -22.11 -14.63
CA GLU A 341 16.36 -21.80 -14.08
C GLU A 341 15.96 -20.36 -14.41
N ALA A 342 16.88 -19.39 -14.30
CA ALA A 342 16.59 -18.00 -14.61
C ALA A 342 16.22 -17.80 -16.08
N ALA A 343 16.85 -18.54 -17.01
CA ALA A 343 16.51 -18.52 -18.43
C ALA A 343 15.11 -19.12 -18.68
N ALA A 344 14.80 -20.26 -18.07
CA ALA A 344 13.49 -20.88 -18.15
C ALA A 344 12.39 -19.94 -17.62
N VAL A 345 12.57 -19.38 -16.42
CA VAL A 345 11.62 -18.42 -15.82
C VAL A 345 11.45 -17.18 -16.71
N SER A 346 12.54 -16.60 -17.21
CA SER A 346 12.48 -15.44 -18.10
C SER A 346 11.69 -15.75 -19.37
N ARG A 347 11.88 -16.94 -19.94
CA ARG A 347 11.13 -17.39 -21.13
C ARG A 347 9.64 -17.53 -20.84
N ILE A 348 9.27 -18.07 -19.67
CA ILE A 348 7.86 -18.19 -19.26
C ILE A 348 7.22 -16.80 -19.16
N VAL A 349 7.87 -15.85 -18.48
CA VAL A 349 7.37 -14.47 -18.32
C VAL A 349 7.22 -13.78 -19.68
N GLN A 350 8.18 -13.94 -20.58
CA GLN A 350 8.07 -13.38 -21.94
C GLN A 350 6.87 -13.93 -22.73
N ARG A 351 6.56 -15.23 -22.57
CA ARG A 351 5.39 -15.84 -23.21
C ARG A 351 4.09 -15.29 -22.60
N LEU A 352 4.02 -15.18 -21.28
CA LEU A 352 2.87 -14.58 -20.60
C LEU A 352 2.63 -13.13 -21.03
N PHE A 353 3.70 -12.34 -21.18
CA PHE A 353 3.60 -10.99 -21.70
C PHE A 353 3.04 -10.96 -23.13
N LYS A 354 3.55 -11.83 -24.01
CA LYS A 354 3.05 -11.95 -25.39
C LYS A 354 1.57 -12.33 -25.43
N GLU A 355 1.13 -13.25 -24.58
CA GLU A 355 -0.28 -13.64 -24.48
C GLU A 355 -1.14 -12.49 -23.95
N SER A 356 -0.71 -11.80 -22.89
CA SER A 356 -1.40 -10.62 -22.36
C SER A 356 -1.55 -9.53 -23.43
N PHE A 357 -0.47 -9.23 -24.15
CA PHE A 357 -0.47 -8.25 -25.23
C PHE A 357 -1.38 -8.63 -26.40
N SER A 358 -1.39 -9.92 -26.79
CA SER A 358 -2.17 -10.39 -27.95
C SER A 358 -3.66 -10.54 -27.64
N THR A 359 -4.01 -10.94 -26.41
CA THR A 359 -5.41 -11.20 -26.01
C THR A 359 -6.05 -10.01 -25.30
N GLY A 360 -5.27 -9.04 -24.83
CA GLY A 360 -5.73 -7.92 -23.99
C GLY A 360 -6.08 -8.32 -22.56
N ILE A 361 -5.84 -9.58 -22.16
CA ILE A 361 -6.09 -10.04 -20.80
C ILE A 361 -5.06 -9.45 -19.85
N LYS A 362 -5.53 -8.87 -18.74
CA LYS A 362 -4.66 -8.41 -17.67
C LYS A 362 -4.05 -9.60 -16.93
N ILE A 363 -2.72 -9.65 -16.82
CA ILE A 363 -2.01 -10.74 -16.14
C ILE A 363 -1.04 -10.15 -15.12
N SER A 364 -1.16 -10.61 -13.88
CA SER A 364 -0.25 -10.28 -12.80
C SER A 364 0.63 -11.50 -12.43
N VAL A 365 1.95 -11.31 -12.44
CA VAL A 365 2.95 -12.38 -12.28
C VAL A 365 3.89 -12.08 -11.12
N GLY A 366 4.02 -13.02 -10.19
CA GLY A 366 5.04 -13.00 -9.15
C GLY A 366 6.10 -14.05 -9.40
N VAL A 367 7.37 -13.64 -9.50
CA VAL A 367 8.50 -14.56 -9.48
C VAL A 367 9.12 -14.54 -8.09
N VAL A 368 9.16 -15.71 -7.45
CA VAL A 368 9.62 -15.88 -6.07
C VAL A 368 10.84 -16.79 -6.05
N SER A 369 11.87 -16.39 -5.29
CA SER A 369 13.03 -17.25 -5.07
C SER A 369 13.53 -17.17 -3.61
N PRO A 370 14.06 -18.25 -3.02
CA PRO A 370 14.67 -18.22 -1.70
C PRO A 370 15.98 -17.40 -1.63
N TYR A 371 16.63 -17.13 -2.77
CA TYR A 371 17.95 -16.49 -2.81
C TYR A 371 17.92 -15.15 -3.54
N ASN A 372 18.45 -14.10 -2.88
CA ASN A 372 18.52 -12.75 -3.47
C ASN A 372 19.44 -12.68 -4.70
N GLY A 373 20.40 -13.60 -4.84
CA GLY A 373 21.21 -13.72 -6.05
C GLY A 373 20.36 -14.07 -7.26
N GLN A 374 19.50 -15.08 -7.13
CA GLN A 374 18.53 -15.45 -8.16
C GLN A 374 17.50 -14.35 -8.46
N VAL A 375 17.02 -13.64 -7.42
CA VAL A 375 16.11 -12.50 -7.61
C VAL A 375 16.74 -11.44 -8.51
N ARG A 376 18.01 -11.08 -8.28
CA ARG A 376 18.75 -10.12 -9.12
C ARG A 376 18.97 -10.66 -10.53
N GLU A 377 19.46 -11.89 -10.66
CA GLU A 377 19.68 -12.53 -11.97
C GLU A 377 18.42 -12.52 -12.84
N ILE A 378 17.27 -12.91 -12.28
CA ILE A 378 16.00 -12.90 -13.02
C ILE A 378 15.54 -11.47 -13.32
N SER A 379 15.66 -10.55 -12.35
CA SER A 379 15.28 -9.14 -12.55
C SER A 379 16.09 -8.49 -13.68
N GLU A 380 17.39 -8.77 -13.73
CA GLU A 380 18.30 -8.28 -14.78
C GLU A 380 17.94 -8.85 -16.15
N LYS A 381 17.66 -10.16 -16.25
CA LYS A 381 17.22 -10.80 -17.51
C LYS A 381 15.87 -10.28 -18.02
N LEU A 382 14.95 -9.98 -17.11
CA LEU A 382 13.63 -9.44 -17.48
C LEU A 382 13.70 -7.97 -17.88
N GLY A 383 14.57 -7.18 -17.24
CA GLY A 383 14.70 -5.75 -17.49
C GLY A 383 13.40 -4.97 -17.17
N LYS A 384 13.28 -3.76 -17.72
CA LYS A 384 12.13 -2.84 -17.50
C LYS A 384 11.14 -2.79 -18.67
N SER A 385 11.23 -3.74 -19.60
CA SER A 385 10.47 -3.70 -20.85
C SER A 385 8.96 -3.86 -20.63
N TYR A 386 8.56 -4.44 -19.49
CA TYR A 386 7.17 -4.72 -19.15
C TYR A 386 6.44 -3.54 -18.48
N ASP A 387 7.19 -2.63 -17.85
CA ASP A 387 6.64 -1.52 -17.05
C ASP A 387 5.80 -0.51 -17.86
N ARG A 388 5.91 -0.56 -19.19
CA ARG A 388 5.24 0.37 -20.12
C ARG A 388 3.84 -0.11 -20.55
N TYR A 389 3.42 -1.31 -20.15
CA TYR A 389 2.16 -1.88 -20.58
C TYR A 389 1.24 -2.19 -19.39
N ASP A 390 0.17 -1.42 -19.25
CA ASP A 390 -0.77 -1.50 -18.12
C ASP A 390 -1.51 -2.85 -18.00
N GLY A 391 -1.47 -3.68 -19.05
CA GLY A 391 -2.08 -5.01 -19.04
C GLY A 391 -1.22 -6.09 -18.39
N PHE A 392 0.06 -5.83 -18.09
CA PHE A 392 0.96 -6.86 -17.58
C PHE A 392 1.84 -6.32 -16.44
N SER A 393 1.85 -7.00 -15.30
CA SER A 393 2.76 -6.67 -14.20
C SER A 393 3.58 -7.88 -13.79
N VAL A 394 4.89 -7.69 -13.61
CA VAL A 394 5.78 -8.72 -13.07
C VAL A 394 6.53 -8.19 -11.85
N LYS A 395 6.52 -8.96 -10.77
CA LYS A 395 7.28 -8.67 -9.55
C LYS A 395 8.24 -9.81 -9.24
N VAL A 396 9.53 -9.52 -9.16
CA VAL A 396 10.55 -10.50 -8.78
C VAL A 396 11.01 -10.18 -7.36
N LYS A 397 10.76 -11.07 -6.40
CA LYS A 397 11.19 -10.86 -5.00
C LYS A 397 11.61 -12.15 -4.32
N SER A 398 12.23 -12.01 -3.15
CA SER A 398 12.43 -13.12 -2.25
C SER A 398 11.11 -13.59 -1.64
N VAL A 399 11.08 -14.79 -1.05
CA VAL A 399 9.91 -15.30 -0.30
C VAL A 399 9.46 -14.29 0.77
N ASP A 400 10.40 -13.81 1.58
CA ASP A 400 10.15 -12.84 2.66
C ASP A 400 9.61 -11.51 2.09
N GLY A 401 10.09 -11.07 0.91
CA GLY A 401 9.61 -9.85 0.25
C GLY A 401 8.24 -9.98 -0.44
N PHE A 402 7.72 -11.20 -0.59
CA PHE A 402 6.41 -11.49 -1.19
C PHE A 402 5.32 -11.72 -0.14
N GLN A 403 5.65 -11.59 1.15
CA GLN A 403 4.68 -11.70 2.23
C GLN A 403 3.60 -10.61 2.10
N GLY A 404 2.34 -11.01 2.34
CA GLY A 404 1.17 -10.12 2.18
C GLY A 404 0.80 -9.79 0.72
N ALA A 405 1.61 -10.15 -0.27
CA ALA A 405 1.28 -10.00 -1.69
C ALA A 405 0.59 -11.26 -2.24
N GLU A 406 -0.10 -11.10 -3.37
CA GLU A 406 -0.74 -12.16 -4.15
C GLU A 406 -0.72 -11.78 -5.62
N GLU A 407 -0.62 -12.75 -6.52
CA GLU A 407 -0.67 -12.52 -7.96
C GLU A 407 -1.47 -13.64 -8.65
N ASP A 408 -1.91 -13.40 -9.89
CA ASP A 408 -2.65 -14.40 -10.65
C ASP A 408 -1.81 -15.65 -10.90
N ILE A 409 -0.52 -15.44 -11.20
CA ILE A 409 0.46 -16.48 -11.49
C ILE A 409 1.67 -16.29 -10.58
N ILE A 410 2.10 -17.36 -9.91
CA ILE A 410 3.36 -17.40 -9.18
C ILE A 410 4.30 -18.41 -9.81
N ILE A 411 5.53 -17.98 -10.08
CA ILE A 411 6.62 -18.83 -10.54
C ILE A 411 7.67 -18.90 -9.42
N ILE A 412 7.89 -20.08 -8.85
CA ILE A 412 8.90 -20.30 -7.82
C ILE A 412 10.17 -20.84 -8.48
N SER A 413 11.29 -20.12 -8.42
CA SER A 413 12.61 -20.65 -8.80
C SER A 413 13.32 -21.17 -7.55
N THR A 414 13.56 -22.48 -7.51
CA THR A 414 14.13 -23.16 -6.33
C THR A 414 15.65 -23.05 -6.23
N VAL A 415 16.33 -22.78 -7.36
CA VAL A 415 17.78 -22.58 -7.53
C VAL A 415 18.61 -23.83 -7.32
N ARG A 416 18.35 -24.59 -6.26
CA ARG A 416 19.24 -25.63 -5.77
C ARG A 416 19.27 -26.83 -6.71
N SER A 417 20.47 -27.12 -7.20
CA SER A 417 20.75 -28.21 -8.14
C SER A 417 22.10 -28.83 -7.81
N ASN A 418 22.08 -29.91 -7.01
CA ASN A 418 23.25 -30.63 -6.55
C ASN A 418 22.94 -32.11 -6.25
N LYS A 419 23.96 -32.96 -6.35
CA LYS A 419 23.87 -34.41 -6.10
C LYS A 419 23.61 -34.76 -4.62
N ALA A 420 23.93 -33.85 -3.70
CA ALA A 420 23.80 -34.07 -2.26
C ALA A 420 22.36 -33.89 -1.73
N GLY A 421 21.43 -33.39 -2.55
CA GLY A 421 20.08 -33.06 -2.11
C GLY A 421 20.02 -31.86 -1.15
N SER A 422 21.06 -31.03 -1.11
CA SER A 422 21.11 -29.89 -0.19
C SER A 422 20.27 -28.73 -0.70
N VAL A 423 19.20 -28.39 0.02
CA VAL A 423 18.25 -27.33 -0.39
C VAL A 423 18.33 -26.06 0.47
N GLY A 424 19.15 -26.08 1.53
CA GLY A 424 19.42 -24.92 2.38
C GLY A 424 18.15 -24.21 2.87
N PHE A 425 17.95 -22.98 2.40
CA PHE A 425 16.89 -22.07 2.83
C PHE A 425 15.47 -22.60 2.56
N LEU A 426 15.33 -23.49 1.58
CA LEU A 426 14.07 -24.17 1.25
C LEU A 426 13.59 -25.15 2.33
N THR A 427 14.45 -25.54 3.29
CA THR A 427 14.05 -26.43 4.39
C THR A 427 13.06 -25.78 5.37
N ASN A 428 12.95 -24.45 5.38
CA ASN A 428 12.02 -23.75 6.26
C ASN A 428 10.57 -23.95 5.78
N MET A 429 9.75 -24.56 6.65
CA MET A 429 8.35 -24.89 6.35
C MET A 429 7.47 -23.64 6.16
N GLN A 430 7.69 -22.61 6.98
CA GLN A 430 6.89 -21.38 6.95
C GLN A 430 7.09 -20.60 5.65
N ARG A 431 8.34 -20.50 5.20
CA ARG A 431 8.69 -19.91 3.90
C ARG A 431 8.12 -20.69 2.73
N THR A 432 8.17 -22.01 2.83
CA THR A 432 7.55 -22.88 1.81
C THR A 432 6.04 -22.65 1.76
N ASN A 433 5.36 -22.60 2.91
CA ASN A 433 3.93 -22.31 2.98
C ASN A 433 3.60 -20.91 2.40
N VAL A 434 4.38 -19.87 2.76
CA VAL A 434 4.22 -18.54 2.16
C VAL A 434 4.33 -18.61 0.64
N ALA A 435 5.42 -19.18 0.10
CA ALA A 435 5.66 -19.23 -1.34
C ALA A 435 4.55 -19.97 -2.11
N LEU A 436 4.08 -21.10 -1.60
CA LEU A 436 3.02 -21.91 -2.24
C LEU A 436 1.64 -21.23 -2.20
N THR A 437 1.41 -20.28 -1.28
CA THR A 437 0.09 -19.66 -1.04
C THR A 437 -0.06 -18.24 -1.62
N ARG A 438 0.88 -17.80 -2.48
CA ARG A 438 0.83 -16.49 -3.13
C ARG A 438 0.01 -16.46 -4.42
N ALA A 439 -0.24 -17.62 -5.04
CA ALA A 439 -0.92 -17.72 -6.34
C ALA A 439 -2.43 -17.77 -6.21
N LYS A 440 -3.15 -17.06 -7.09
CA LYS A 440 -4.60 -17.21 -7.24
C LYS A 440 -4.95 -18.34 -8.19
N HIS A 441 -4.43 -18.29 -9.42
CA HIS A 441 -4.87 -19.16 -10.51
C HIS A 441 -3.84 -20.22 -10.90
N CYS A 442 -2.56 -19.84 -11.01
CA CYS A 442 -1.50 -20.74 -11.44
C CYS A 442 -0.27 -20.66 -10.52
N LEU A 443 0.22 -21.82 -10.07
CA LEU A 443 1.48 -21.98 -9.37
C LEU A 443 2.42 -22.89 -10.15
N TRP A 444 3.55 -22.35 -10.60
CA TRP A 444 4.57 -23.08 -11.35
C TRP A 444 5.88 -23.10 -10.59
N ILE A 445 6.32 -24.29 -10.21
CA ILE A 445 7.58 -24.51 -9.49
C ILE A 445 8.62 -24.91 -10.52
N VAL A 446 9.69 -24.13 -10.65
CA VAL A 446 10.81 -24.38 -11.56
C VAL A 446 12.02 -24.78 -10.71
N GLY A 447 12.55 -25.98 -10.94
CA GLY A 447 13.63 -26.51 -10.11
C GLY A 447 14.18 -27.84 -10.55
N ASN A 448 15.28 -28.27 -9.92
CA ASN A 448 15.84 -29.60 -10.16
C ASN A 448 15.08 -30.66 -9.33
N GLY A 449 14.27 -31.47 -9.99
CA GLY A 449 13.44 -32.50 -9.35
C GLY A 449 14.26 -33.56 -8.63
N THR A 450 15.44 -33.92 -9.14
CA THR A 450 16.34 -34.90 -8.51
C THR A 450 16.90 -34.38 -7.18
N THR A 451 17.40 -33.15 -7.15
CA THR A 451 17.91 -32.52 -5.91
C THR A 451 16.80 -32.37 -4.88
N LEU A 452 15.63 -31.88 -5.27
CA LEU A 452 14.51 -31.67 -4.35
C LEU A 452 13.92 -32.99 -3.83
N SER A 453 13.84 -34.03 -4.65
CA SER A 453 13.42 -35.38 -4.23
C SER A 453 14.36 -35.99 -3.19
N ASN A 454 15.66 -35.73 -3.32
CA ASN A 454 16.69 -36.24 -2.40
C ASN A 454 16.87 -35.38 -1.13
N SER A 455 16.10 -34.29 -0.98
CA SER A 455 16.33 -33.29 0.07
C SER A 455 15.96 -33.71 1.48
N LYS A 456 15.23 -34.82 1.65
CA LYS A 456 14.66 -35.27 2.94
C LYS A 456 13.90 -34.14 3.67
N SER A 457 13.30 -33.24 2.91
CA SER A 457 12.58 -32.06 3.41
C SER A 457 11.13 -32.05 2.90
N VAL A 458 10.36 -31.01 3.22
CA VAL A 458 9.02 -30.81 2.66
C VAL A 458 9.02 -30.81 1.13
N TRP A 459 10.12 -30.41 0.48
CA TRP A 459 10.25 -30.40 -0.97
C TRP A 459 10.23 -31.79 -1.60
N GLN A 460 10.71 -32.82 -0.89
CA GLN A 460 10.53 -34.21 -1.33
C GLN A 460 9.04 -34.56 -1.42
N LYS A 461 8.24 -34.11 -0.44
CA LYS A 461 6.79 -34.32 -0.44
C LYS A 461 6.11 -33.53 -1.55
N ILE A 462 6.57 -32.30 -1.84
CA ILE A 462 6.05 -31.47 -2.94
C ILE A 462 6.29 -32.14 -4.30
N VAL A 463 7.51 -32.64 -4.55
CA VAL A 463 7.82 -33.34 -5.80
C VAL A 463 6.99 -34.60 -5.94
N LYS A 464 6.92 -35.42 -4.89
CA LYS A 464 6.11 -36.64 -4.88
C LYS A 464 4.62 -36.33 -5.11
N ASP A 465 4.07 -35.32 -4.44
CA ASP A 465 2.68 -34.89 -4.64
C ASP A 465 2.43 -34.36 -6.06
N ALA A 466 3.40 -33.69 -6.69
CA ALA A 466 3.29 -33.30 -8.09
C ALA A 466 3.28 -34.52 -9.02
N GLN A 467 4.10 -35.53 -8.75
CA GLN A 467 4.12 -36.80 -9.51
C GLN A 467 2.82 -37.58 -9.34
N ASP A 468 2.35 -37.76 -8.10
CA ASP A 468 1.12 -38.48 -7.77
C ASP A 468 -0.15 -37.82 -8.38
N ARG A 469 -0.06 -36.54 -8.77
CA ARG A 469 -1.15 -35.75 -9.37
C ARG A 469 -0.98 -35.49 -10.86
N ASP A 470 -0.02 -36.14 -11.53
CA ASP A 470 0.30 -35.93 -12.95
C ASP A 470 0.60 -34.45 -13.29
N CYS A 471 1.21 -33.75 -12.34
CA CYS A 471 1.57 -32.33 -12.40
C CYS A 471 3.10 -32.11 -12.45
N TYR A 472 3.88 -33.19 -12.57
CA TYR A 472 5.33 -33.14 -12.75
C TYR A 472 5.67 -33.25 -14.24
N PHE A 473 6.45 -32.30 -14.75
CA PHE A 473 6.82 -32.20 -16.16
C PHE A 473 8.29 -31.90 -16.31
N ASP A 474 8.91 -32.37 -17.39
CA ASP A 474 10.25 -31.95 -17.77
C ASP A 474 10.17 -30.69 -18.66
N ALA A 475 11.10 -29.75 -18.47
CA ALA A 475 11.15 -28.52 -19.28
C ALA A 475 11.30 -28.83 -20.79
N ASP A 476 11.88 -29.98 -21.14
CA ASP A 476 12.03 -30.46 -22.51
C ASP A 476 10.72 -30.87 -23.18
N GLU A 477 9.64 -31.05 -22.42
CA GLU A 477 8.31 -31.34 -22.98
C GLU A 477 7.68 -30.13 -23.70
N ASP A 478 8.22 -28.91 -23.51
CA ASP A 478 7.81 -27.71 -24.24
C ASP A 478 8.98 -27.11 -25.01
N LYS A 479 8.80 -27.03 -26.34
CA LYS A 479 9.85 -26.60 -27.28
C LYS A 479 10.44 -25.24 -26.95
N ASP A 480 9.63 -24.31 -26.46
CA ASP A 480 10.10 -22.96 -26.14
C ASP A 480 10.96 -22.93 -24.88
N LEU A 481 10.60 -23.73 -23.88
CA LEU A 481 11.41 -23.90 -22.67
C LEU A 481 12.68 -24.69 -22.96
N SER A 482 12.59 -25.82 -23.66
CA SER A 482 13.74 -26.64 -24.05
C SER A 482 14.79 -25.81 -24.80
N ASN A 483 14.37 -25.00 -25.79
CA ASN A 483 15.28 -24.13 -26.52
C ASN A 483 15.95 -23.08 -25.62
N ALA A 484 15.21 -22.50 -24.66
CA ALA A 484 15.75 -21.51 -23.73
C ALA A 484 16.74 -22.12 -22.74
N VAL A 485 16.43 -23.32 -22.22
CA VAL A 485 17.29 -24.11 -21.34
C VAL A 485 18.56 -24.50 -22.09
N PHE A 486 18.44 -25.09 -23.29
CA PHE A 486 19.57 -25.51 -24.12
C PHE A 486 20.50 -24.35 -24.47
N LYS A 487 19.95 -23.19 -24.86
CA LYS A 487 20.75 -21.99 -25.13
C LYS A 487 21.51 -21.52 -23.88
N ALA A 488 20.88 -21.55 -22.72
CA ALA A 488 21.52 -21.15 -21.47
C ALA A 488 22.62 -22.12 -21.04
N VAL A 489 22.47 -23.43 -21.31
CA VAL A 489 23.52 -24.43 -21.09
C VAL A 489 24.74 -24.11 -21.95
N ILE A 490 24.55 -23.85 -23.25
CA ILE A 490 25.67 -23.50 -24.16
C ILE A 490 26.39 -22.23 -23.69
N GLU A 491 25.65 -21.18 -23.33
CA GLU A 491 26.25 -19.92 -22.84
C GLU A 491 27.08 -20.11 -21.56
N LEU A 492 26.70 -21.07 -20.70
CA LEU A 492 27.46 -21.40 -19.50
C LEU A 492 28.71 -22.22 -19.82
N ASP A 493 28.59 -23.24 -20.67
CA ASP A 493 29.73 -24.04 -21.10
C ASP A 493 30.79 -23.16 -21.78
N ASP A 494 30.38 -22.23 -22.65
CA ASP A 494 31.28 -21.26 -23.29
C ASP A 494 31.96 -20.34 -22.25
N ALA A 495 31.23 -19.88 -21.24
CA ALA A 495 31.78 -19.04 -20.18
C ALA A 495 32.79 -19.80 -19.30
N ASP A 496 32.47 -21.03 -18.90
CA ASP A 496 33.35 -21.89 -18.10
C ASP A 496 34.62 -22.25 -18.89
N ASN A 497 34.49 -22.59 -20.17
CA ASN A 497 35.64 -22.82 -21.07
C ASN A 497 36.55 -21.59 -21.23
N LEU A 498 35.99 -20.37 -21.20
CA LEU A 498 36.78 -19.13 -21.23
C LEU A 498 37.50 -18.86 -19.91
N VAL A 499 36.86 -19.15 -18.78
CA VAL A 499 37.47 -19.04 -17.44
C VAL A 499 38.61 -20.05 -17.29
N GLU A 500 38.41 -21.31 -17.67
CA GLU A 500 39.48 -22.33 -17.64
C GLU A 500 40.66 -21.95 -18.52
N LYS A 501 40.42 -21.36 -19.70
CA LYS A 501 41.49 -20.84 -20.56
C LYS A 501 42.24 -19.66 -19.91
N MET A 502 41.55 -18.74 -19.25
CA MET A 502 42.19 -17.64 -18.51
C MET A 502 43.01 -18.14 -17.32
N ASP A 503 42.51 -19.11 -16.55
CA ASP A 503 43.24 -19.69 -15.41
C ASP A 503 44.45 -20.53 -15.88
N SER A 504 44.36 -21.18 -17.05
CA SER A 504 45.49 -21.91 -17.65
C SER A 504 46.62 -21.00 -18.17
N LEU A 505 46.33 -19.72 -18.43
CA LEU A 505 47.32 -18.72 -18.86
C LEU A 505 48.12 -18.11 -17.69
N ASP A 506 47.64 -18.25 -16.45
CA ASP A 506 48.27 -17.68 -15.24
C ASP A 506 49.27 -18.63 -14.53
N ILE A 507 49.50 -19.84 -15.07
CA ILE A 507 50.54 -20.78 -14.59
C ILE A 507 51.85 -20.51 -15.33
N GLY A 508 52.46 -19.37 -15.01
CA GLY A 508 53.69 -18.91 -15.64
C GLY A 508 54.60 -18.10 -14.72
N LYS A 509 54.75 -18.47 -13.44
CA LYS A 509 55.84 -17.92 -12.62
C LYS A 509 57.15 -18.67 -12.88
N PRO A 510 58.25 -17.99 -13.26
CA PRO A 510 59.50 -18.67 -13.57
C PRO A 510 60.16 -19.22 -12.30
N ARG A 511 60.65 -20.45 -12.41
CA ARG A 511 61.59 -21.08 -11.47
C ARG A 511 62.81 -20.18 -11.31
N SER A 512 63.01 -19.62 -10.11
CA SER A 512 64.32 -19.09 -9.70
C SER A 512 65.26 -20.28 -9.42
N GLN A 513 66.22 -20.50 -10.32
CA GLN A 513 67.37 -21.38 -10.11
C GLN A 513 68.53 -20.59 -9.50
N VAL A 514 69.10 -21.20 -8.44
CA VAL A 514 70.40 -20.98 -7.76
C VAL A 514 70.56 -19.67 -6.99
#